data_AF-A0A2V8W1L1-F1
#
_entry.id   AF-A0A2V8W1L1-F1
#
_cell.length_a   1.000
_cell.length_b   1.000
_cell.length_c   1.000
_cell.angle_alpha   90.00
_cell.angle_beta   90.00
_cell.angle_gamma   90.00
#
_symmetry.space_group_name_H-M   'P 1'
#
loop_
_entity.id
_entity.type
_entity.pdbx_description
1 polymer ?
#
loop_
_entity_poly.entity_id
_entity_poly.type
_entity_poly.pdbx_seq_one_letter_code
_entity_poly.pdbx_strand_id
1 'polypeptide(L)'
;MVILDRLRAIREKKDLSQGDIEKRTGLLRCYISRVEKGHTVPSIETLQKMDRALEVPMYQLFYHGETPPEIPLLPKDLSSGGAEWGRDGESADFLHRLRQLRGRLSQADRKLILHMTFQLARWKPKA
;
A
#
# COMPACT_ATOMS: atom_id res chain seq x y z
N MET A 1 12.16 -14.20 7.70
CA MET A 1 11.88 -13.20 6.62
C MET A 1 10.85 -12.27 7.21
N VAL A 2 11.15 -10.97 7.31
CA VAL A 2 10.51 -10.00 8.22
C VAL A 2 8.96 -10.01 8.20
N ILE A 3 8.35 -10.23 7.03
CA ILE A 3 6.89 -10.26 6.83
C ILE A 3 6.22 -11.49 7.46
N LEU A 4 6.90 -12.65 7.44
CA LEU A 4 6.33 -13.94 7.80
C LEU A 4 6.25 -14.11 9.32
N ASP A 5 7.28 -13.62 10.02
CA ASP A 5 7.30 -13.53 11.47
C ASP A 5 6.19 -12.58 11.98
N ARG A 6 5.90 -11.52 11.20
CA ARG A 6 4.82 -10.57 11.50
C ARG A 6 3.42 -11.18 11.33
N LEU A 7 3.19 -11.98 10.28
CA LEU A 7 1.93 -12.70 10.09
C LEU A 7 1.60 -13.56 11.31
N ARG A 8 2.60 -14.33 11.78
CA ARG A 8 2.47 -15.16 12.98
C ARG A 8 2.18 -14.31 14.22
N ALA A 9 2.94 -13.23 14.43
CA ALA A 9 2.77 -12.36 15.59
C ALA A 9 1.38 -11.69 15.65
N ILE A 10 0.84 -11.24 14.51
CA ILE A 10 -0.51 -10.68 14.44
C ILE A 10 -1.55 -11.75 14.74
N ARG A 11 -1.39 -12.96 14.19
CA ARG A 11 -2.29 -14.09 14.44
C ARG A 11 -2.32 -14.45 15.92
N GLU A 12 -1.16 -14.60 16.54
CA GLU A 12 -1.02 -14.94 17.96
C GLU A 12 -1.56 -13.81 18.87
N LYS A 13 -1.32 -12.54 18.52
CA LYS A 13 -1.89 -11.38 19.24
C LYS A 13 -3.43 -11.35 19.22
N LYS A 14 -4.05 -11.98 18.23
CA LYS A 14 -5.52 -12.10 18.09
C LYS A 14 -6.07 -13.44 18.61
N ASP A 15 -5.24 -14.26 19.26
CA ASP A 15 -5.58 -15.59 19.77
C ASP A 15 -6.17 -16.53 18.69
N LEU A 16 -5.78 -16.34 17.43
CA LEU A 16 -6.24 -17.17 16.31
C LEU A 16 -5.31 -18.36 16.13
N SER A 17 -5.86 -19.56 15.96
CA SER A 17 -5.08 -20.72 15.53
C SER A 17 -4.83 -20.71 14.02
N GLN A 18 -3.84 -21.48 13.55
CA GLN A 18 -3.65 -21.70 12.10
C GLN A 18 -4.90 -22.34 11.46
N GLY A 19 -5.66 -23.13 12.21
CA GLY A 19 -6.94 -23.70 11.76
C GLY A 19 -8.05 -22.67 11.63
N ASP A 20 -8.03 -21.61 12.44
CA ASP A 20 -8.99 -20.50 12.31
C ASP A 20 -8.69 -19.68 11.05
N ILE A 21 -7.41 -19.46 10.76
CA ILE A 21 -7.00 -18.82 9.49
C ILE A 21 -7.37 -19.69 8.29
N GLU A 22 -7.22 -21.02 8.39
CA GLU A 22 -7.67 -21.95 7.34
C GLU A 22 -9.16 -21.79 7.06
N LYS A 23 -10.01 -21.78 8.10
CA LYS A 23 -11.46 -21.56 7.96
C LYS A 23 -11.81 -20.20 7.34
N ARG A 24 -11.06 -19.15 7.69
CA ARG A 24 -11.31 -17.77 7.21
C ARG A 24 -10.79 -17.53 5.78
N THR A 25 -9.69 -18.15 5.40
CA THR A 25 -9.01 -17.91 4.10
C THR A 25 -9.30 -18.96 3.05
N GLY A 26 -9.73 -20.16 3.46
CA GLY A 26 -9.77 -21.35 2.61
C GLY A 26 -8.38 -21.92 2.28
N LEU A 27 -7.30 -21.39 2.86
CA LEU A 27 -5.95 -21.91 2.67
C LEU A 27 -5.69 -23.05 3.64
N LEU A 28 -5.09 -24.14 3.16
CA LEU A 28 -4.78 -25.29 4.02
C LEU A 28 -3.89 -24.88 5.19
N ARG A 29 -4.17 -25.41 6.39
CA ARG A 29 -3.34 -25.17 7.59
C ARG A 29 -1.87 -25.50 7.35
N CYS A 30 -1.58 -26.56 6.59
CA CYS A 30 -0.20 -26.94 6.25
C CYS A 30 0.51 -25.93 5.35
N TYR A 31 -0.23 -25.19 4.53
CA TYR A 31 0.29 -24.09 3.72
C TYR A 31 0.55 -22.87 4.59
N ILE A 32 -0.40 -22.50 5.46
CA ILE A 32 -0.24 -21.38 6.42
C ILE A 32 1.00 -21.60 7.29
N SER A 33 1.19 -22.81 7.81
CA SER A 33 2.38 -23.17 8.60
C SER A 33 3.70 -23.02 7.82
N ARG A 34 3.72 -23.39 6.53
CA ARG A 34 4.90 -23.20 5.68
C ARG A 34 5.19 -21.73 5.40
N VAL A 35 4.15 -20.91 5.21
CA VAL A 35 4.26 -19.47 5.04
C VAL A 35 4.81 -18.83 6.32
N GLU A 36 4.20 -19.09 7.48
CA GLU A 36 4.65 -18.53 8.77
C GLU A 36 6.10 -18.91 9.13
N LYS A 37 6.57 -20.08 8.70
CA LYS A 37 7.95 -20.55 8.95
C LYS A 37 8.97 -20.12 7.89
N GLY A 38 8.55 -19.44 6.82
CA GLY A 38 9.47 -19.03 5.76
C GLY A 38 9.87 -20.10 4.75
N HIS A 39 9.18 -21.23 4.73
CA HIS A 39 9.42 -22.27 3.72
C HIS A 39 8.72 -21.99 2.39
N THR A 40 7.83 -21.00 2.34
CA THR A 40 7.10 -20.65 1.12
C THR A 40 6.87 -19.14 1.08
N VAL A 41 7.13 -18.53 -0.08
CA VAL A 41 6.81 -17.13 -0.34
C VAL A 41 5.38 -17.06 -0.90
N PRO A 42 4.43 -16.42 -0.18
CA PRO A 42 3.06 -16.31 -0.65
C PRO A 42 2.93 -15.30 -1.80
N SER A 43 1.94 -15.49 -2.67
CA SER A 43 1.58 -14.49 -3.67
C SER A 43 0.90 -13.27 -3.03
N ILE A 44 0.82 -12.15 -3.77
CA ILE A 44 0.09 -10.95 -3.33
C ILE A 44 -1.38 -11.29 -3.03
N GLU A 45 -2.02 -12.09 -3.89
CA GLU A 45 -3.40 -12.54 -3.67
C GLU A 45 -3.55 -13.36 -2.38
N THR A 46 -2.56 -14.20 -2.06
CA THR A 46 -2.54 -14.98 -0.82
C THR A 46 -2.39 -14.06 0.40
N LEU A 47 -1.52 -13.06 0.31
CA LEU A 47 -1.36 -12.05 1.37
C LEU A 47 -2.66 -11.25 1.57
N GLN A 48 -3.41 -10.94 0.51
CA GLN A 48 -4.74 -10.31 0.60
C GLN A 48 -5.81 -11.23 1.22
N LYS A 49 -5.69 -12.55 1.08
CA LYS A 49 -6.57 -13.48 1.82
C LYS A 49 -6.23 -13.44 3.30
N MET A 50 -4.94 -13.42 3.63
CA MET A 50 -4.45 -13.39 5.01
C MET A 50 -4.78 -12.06 5.71
N ASP A 51 -4.60 -10.90 5.06
CA ASP A 51 -4.90 -9.60 5.67
C ASP A 51 -6.38 -9.45 6.04
N ARG A 52 -7.29 -9.96 5.18
CA ARG A 52 -8.73 -10.02 5.42
C ARG A 52 -9.07 -10.95 6.57
N ALA A 53 -8.47 -12.14 6.61
CA ALA A 53 -8.72 -13.11 7.69
C ALA A 53 -8.18 -12.63 9.04
N LEU A 54 -7.06 -11.91 9.03
CA LEU A 54 -6.46 -11.28 10.21
C LEU A 54 -7.11 -9.93 10.54
N GLU A 55 -8.01 -9.40 9.71
CA GLU A 55 -8.68 -8.11 9.88
C GLU A 55 -7.67 -6.98 10.17
N VAL A 56 -6.63 -6.90 9.35
CA VAL A 56 -5.62 -5.83 9.40
C VAL A 56 -5.39 -5.25 8.01
N PRO A 57 -5.07 -3.96 7.90
CA PRO A 57 -4.61 -3.41 6.63
C PRO A 57 -3.34 -4.11 6.14
N MET A 58 -3.26 -4.38 4.83
CA MET A 58 -2.13 -5.10 4.22
C MET A 58 -0.75 -4.54 4.60
N TYR A 59 -0.63 -3.22 4.73
CA TYR A 59 0.65 -2.57 5.07
C TYR A 59 1.21 -3.02 6.43
N GLN A 60 0.36 -3.43 7.37
CA GLN A 60 0.79 -3.88 8.71
C GLN A 60 1.54 -5.22 8.67
N LEU A 61 1.41 -6.00 7.59
CA LEU A 61 2.22 -7.18 7.35
C LEU A 61 3.69 -6.83 7.06
N PHE A 62 3.93 -5.62 6.55
CA PHE A 62 5.26 -5.14 6.12
C PHE A 62 5.85 -4.09 7.07
N TYR A 63 5.09 -3.67 8.09
CA TYR A 63 5.45 -2.56 8.96
C TYR A 63 5.36 -2.93 10.45
N HIS A 64 6.43 -2.64 11.19
CA HIS A 64 6.57 -2.99 12.60
C HIS A 64 6.13 -1.91 13.58
N GLY A 65 6.04 -0.65 13.16
CA GLY A 65 5.65 0.44 14.05
C GLY A 65 4.15 0.41 14.41
N GLU A 66 3.82 1.04 15.54
CA GLU A 66 2.45 1.14 16.05
C GLU A 66 1.65 2.25 15.39
N THR A 67 2.33 3.29 14.90
CA THR A 67 1.75 4.36 14.08
C THR A 67 1.81 3.99 12.60
N PRO A 68 0.90 4.48 11.73
CA PRO A 68 1.05 4.28 10.28
C PRO A 68 2.46 4.72 9.82
N PRO A 69 3.11 3.98 8.88
CA PRO A 69 4.39 4.39 8.35
C PRO A 69 4.30 5.83 7.85
N GLU A 70 5.29 6.65 8.20
CA GLU A 70 5.48 7.92 7.52
C GLU A 70 5.59 7.65 6.02
N ILE A 71 4.72 8.27 5.23
CA ILE A 71 4.72 8.13 3.78
C ILE A 71 6.10 8.61 3.33
N PRO A 72 6.93 7.75 2.70
CA PRO A 72 8.22 8.19 2.21
C PRO A 72 7.95 9.32 1.22
N LEU A 73 8.38 10.51 1.60
CA LEU A 73 8.40 11.65 0.71
C LEU A 73 9.14 11.21 -0.54
N LEU A 74 8.56 11.53 -1.70
CA LEU A 74 9.05 11.13 -3.01
C LEU A 74 10.58 11.28 -3.11
N PRO A 75 11.25 10.43 -3.91
CA PRO A 75 12.71 10.48 -4.09
C PRO A 75 13.22 11.93 -4.23
N LYS A 76 14.30 12.24 -3.49
CA LYS A 76 14.83 13.62 -3.35
C LYS A 76 15.19 14.27 -4.69
N ASP A 77 15.39 13.47 -5.72
CA ASP A 77 15.63 13.84 -7.12
C ASP A 77 14.38 14.37 -7.86
N LEU A 78 13.16 14.02 -7.41
CA LEU A 78 11.92 14.73 -7.80
C LEU A 78 11.61 15.92 -6.88
N SER A 79 12.17 15.93 -5.66
CA SER A 79 12.13 17.08 -4.75
C SER A 79 13.29 18.03 -5.09
N SER A 80 13.25 18.63 -6.28
CA SER A 80 14.12 19.76 -6.58
C SER A 80 13.95 20.82 -5.48
N GLY A 81 15.07 21.32 -4.96
CA GLY A 81 15.18 22.02 -3.69
C GLY A 81 14.11 23.08 -3.42
N GLY A 82 13.58 23.04 -2.19
CA GLY A 82 12.72 24.08 -1.62
C GLY A 82 11.24 23.88 -1.93
N ALA A 83 10.46 23.61 -0.87
CA ALA A 83 9.02 23.42 -0.87
C ALA A 83 8.51 22.18 -1.63
N GLU A 84 8.11 21.15 -0.88
CA GLU A 84 7.29 20.07 -1.42
C GLU A 84 6.00 20.64 -1.99
N TRP A 85 5.86 20.61 -3.31
CA TRP A 85 4.66 21.07 -4.00
C TRP A 85 3.42 20.38 -3.41
N GLY A 86 2.46 21.18 -2.95
CA GLY A 86 1.24 20.69 -2.28
C GLY A 86 1.29 20.65 -0.76
N ARG A 87 2.35 21.13 -0.10
CA ARG A 87 2.38 21.31 1.37
C ARG A 87 1.69 22.58 1.84
N ASP A 88 1.91 23.70 1.16
CA ASP A 88 1.38 25.01 1.52
C ASP A 88 1.01 25.87 0.29
N GLY A 89 0.32 26.99 0.56
CA GLY A 89 -0.10 27.98 -0.42
C GLY A 89 -1.05 27.45 -1.50
N GLU A 90 -1.04 28.10 -2.66
CA GLU A 90 -1.94 27.80 -3.79
C GLU A 90 -1.81 26.36 -4.30
N SER A 91 -0.62 25.77 -4.17
CA SER A 91 -0.37 24.38 -4.58
C SER A 91 -1.10 23.37 -3.69
N ALA A 92 -1.19 23.64 -2.38
CA ALA A 92 -1.94 22.82 -1.44
C ALA A 92 -3.45 22.93 -1.67
N ASP A 93 -3.95 24.15 -1.94
CA ASP A 93 -5.36 24.37 -2.27
C ASP A 93 -5.77 23.67 -3.57
N PHE A 94 -4.92 23.75 -4.59
CA PHE A 94 -5.10 23.01 -5.84
C PHE A 94 -5.13 21.50 -5.59
N LEU A 95 -4.17 20.96 -4.82
CA LEU A 95 -4.11 19.54 -4.47
C LEU A 95 -5.36 19.09 -3.71
N HIS A 96 -5.84 19.91 -2.77
CA HIS A 96 -7.05 19.64 -2.00
C HIS A 96 -8.28 19.60 -2.91
N ARG A 97 -8.42 20.57 -3.81
CA ARG A 97 -9.50 20.61 -4.80
C ARG A 97 -9.43 19.41 -5.75
N LEU A 98 -8.25 19.05 -6.22
CA LEU A 98 -8.03 17.88 -7.07
C LEU A 98 -8.42 16.58 -6.35
N ARG A 99 -8.06 16.44 -5.07
CA ARG A 99 -8.45 15.28 -4.23
C ARG A 99 -9.97 15.17 -4.08
N GLN A 100 -10.65 16.29 -3.84
CA GLN A 100 -12.12 16.32 -3.77
C GLN A 100 -12.77 15.94 -5.11
N LEU A 101 -12.24 16.47 -6.22
CA LEU A 101 -12.75 16.17 -7.56
C LEU A 101 -12.48 14.72 -8.00
N ARG A 102 -11.40 14.08 -7.51
CA ARG A 102 -11.09 12.67 -7.82
C ARG A 102 -12.28 11.73 -7.58
N GLY A 103 -13.03 11.95 -6.51
CA GLY A 103 -14.23 11.16 -6.19
C GLY A 103 -15.34 11.27 -7.23
N ARG A 104 -15.39 12.39 -7.96
CA ARG A 104 -16.39 12.72 -8.99
C ARG A 104 -15.92 12.36 -10.41
N LEU A 105 -14.63 12.20 -10.63
CA LEU A 105 -14.06 11.83 -11.93
C LEU A 105 -14.35 10.36 -12.26
N SER A 106 -14.81 10.09 -13.48
CA SER A 106 -14.98 8.73 -13.99
C SER A 106 -13.63 8.04 -14.17
N GLN A 107 -13.64 6.71 -14.35
CA GLN A 107 -12.42 5.96 -14.69
C GLN A 107 -11.75 6.49 -15.97
N ALA A 108 -12.54 6.87 -16.98
CA ALA A 108 -12.04 7.40 -18.24
C ALA A 108 -11.32 8.75 -18.03
N ASP A 109 -11.92 9.66 -17.25
CA ASP A 109 -11.34 10.98 -16.97
C ASP A 109 -10.03 10.86 -16.19
N ARG A 110 -9.98 9.97 -15.19
CA ARG A 110 -8.76 9.70 -14.42
C ARG A 110 -7.62 9.21 -15.32
N LYS A 111 -7.95 8.33 -16.28
CA LYS A 111 -6.98 7.79 -17.24
C LYS A 111 -6.49 8.86 -18.22
N LEU A 112 -7.37 9.74 -18.69
CA LEU A 112 -7.01 10.86 -19.56
C LEU A 112 -6.07 11.83 -18.84
N ILE A 113 -6.40 12.23 -17.60
CA ILE A 113 -5.55 13.12 -16.80
C ILE A 113 -4.16 12.50 -16.60
N LEU A 114 -4.09 11.24 -16.15
CA LEU A 114 -2.81 10.54 -15.99
C LEU A 114 -2.01 10.48 -17.30
N HIS A 115 -2.68 10.24 -18.43
CA HIS A 115 -2.03 10.25 -19.73
C HIS A 115 -1.46 11.64 -20.07
N MET A 116 -2.24 12.70 -19.90
CA MET A 116 -1.77 14.08 -20.12
C MET A 116 -0.61 14.44 -19.21
N THR A 117 -0.69 14.10 -17.92
CA THR A 117 0.40 14.34 -16.96
C THR A 117 1.68 13.61 -17.38
N PHE A 118 1.57 12.37 -17.86
CA PHE A 118 2.71 11.61 -18.36
C PHE A 118 3.33 12.22 -19.63
N GLN A 119 2.51 12.72 -20.55
CA GLN A 119 3.01 13.42 -21.74
C GLN A 119 3.75 14.71 -21.38
N LEU A 120 3.18 15.51 -20.48
CA LEU A 120 3.79 16.75 -20.00
C LEU A 120 5.10 16.49 -19.24
N ALA A 121 5.15 15.48 -18.38
CA ALA A 121 6.36 15.13 -17.63
C ALA A 121 7.51 14.62 -18.52
N ARG A 122 7.19 14.03 -19.66
CA ARG A 122 8.17 13.56 -20.65
C ARG A 122 8.58 14.63 -21.65
N TRP A 123 7.86 15.75 -21.70
CA TRP A 123 8.12 16.81 -22.65
C TRP A 123 9.38 17.58 -22.24
N LYS A 124 10.46 17.42 -23.04
CA LYS A 124 11.64 18.28 -22.94
C LYS A 124 11.43 19.50 -23.84
N PRO A 125 11.45 20.73 -23.32
CA PRO A 125 11.41 21.91 -24.17
C PRO A 125 12.65 21.92 -25.08
N LYS A 126 12.45 22.20 -26.37
CA LYS A 126 13.55 22.50 -27.29
C LYS A 126 14.16 23.84 -26.85
N ALA A 127 15.46 23.82 -26.55
CA ALA A 127 16.28 25.02 -26.36
C ALA A 127 16.41 25.79 -27.68
#